data_AF-G9KA83-F1
#
_entry.id   AF-G9KA83-F1
#
_cell.length_a   1.000
_cell.length_b   1.000
_cell.length_c   1.000
_cell.angle_alpha   90.00
_cell.angle_beta   90.00
_cell.angle_gamma   90.00
#
_symmetry.space_group_name_H-M   'P 1'
#
loop_
_entity.id
_entity.type
_entity.pdbx_description
1 polymer ?
#
loop_
_entity_poly.entity_id
_entity_poly.type
_entity_poly.pdbx_seq_one_letter_code
_entity_poly.pdbx_strand_id
1 'polypeptide(L)'
;KPLPPSQPPPPVAAPQPQQSPAPRPQSPAGVKEEENYSFLPLVHNIIKCMDKDSPDIHQDLNALKTKFQEMRKVISAMPGIHLSPEQQQQQLHSLREQVRTKNELLQKYKSLCMFEIPK
;
A
#
# COMPACT_ATOMS: atom_id res chain seq x y z
N LYS A 1 60.34 -32.44 7.61
CA LYS A 1 59.53 -31.73 6.59
C LYS A 1 58.54 -30.83 7.34
N PRO A 2 58.65 -29.50 7.27
CA PRO A 2 57.75 -28.60 8.01
C PRO A 2 56.36 -28.57 7.37
N LEU A 3 55.32 -28.47 8.20
CA LEU A 3 53.92 -28.30 7.80
C LEU A 3 53.69 -26.84 7.33
N PRO A 4 52.90 -26.59 6.27
CA PRO A 4 52.63 -25.22 5.82
C PRO A 4 51.76 -24.45 6.83
N PRO A 5 51.85 -23.09 6.87
CA PRO A 5 51.01 -22.27 7.72
C PRO A 5 49.55 -22.27 7.25
N SER A 6 48.62 -22.35 8.20
CA SER A 6 47.17 -22.26 7.97
C SER A 6 46.79 -20.87 7.45
N GLN A 7 46.36 -20.78 6.19
CA GLN A 7 45.67 -19.59 5.67
C GLN A 7 44.30 -19.45 6.33
N PRO A 8 43.85 -18.23 6.67
CA PRO A 8 42.46 -18.01 7.06
C PRO A 8 41.53 -18.28 5.86
N PRO A 9 40.31 -18.81 6.09
CA PRO A 9 39.37 -19.08 5.02
C PRO A 9 38.97 -17.77 4.30
N PRO A 10 38.62 -17.84 3.00
CA PRO A 10 38.09 -16.69 2.27
C PRO A 10 36.79 -16.21 2.91
N PRO A 11 36.43 -14.92 2.77
CA PRO A 11 35.19 -14.40 3.31
C PRO A 11 34.03 -15.15 2.64
N VAL A 12 33.25 -15.86 3.45
CA VAL A 12 31.97 -16.44 3.04
C VAL A 12 31.12 -15.27 2.55
N ALA A 13 30.86 -15.24 1.24
CA ALA A 13 29.86 -14.37 0.67
C ALA A 13 28.53 -14.71 1.35
N ALA A 14 28.12 -13.86 2.29
CA ALA A 14 26.81 -13.94 2.90
C ALA A 14 25.76 -13.92 1.78
N PRO A 15 24.75 -14.80 1.78
CA PRO A 15 23.63 -14.70 0.85
C PRO A 15 22.98 -13.34 1.08
N GLN A 16 23.15 -12.42 0.13
CA GLN A 16 22.38 -11.18 0.11
C GLN A 16 20.91 -11.58 0.03
N PRO A 17 20.04 -11.15 0.97
CA PRO A 17 18.61 -11.26 0.74
C PRO A 17 18.31 -10.44 -0.51
N GLN A 18 17.83 -11.10 -1.57
CA GLN A 18 17.21 -10.44 -2.72
C GLN A 18 16.19 -9.44 -2.18
N GLN A 19 16.55 -8.16 -2.16
CA GLN A 19 15.61 -7.09 -1.89
C GLN A 19 14.73 -6.96 -3.12
N SER A 20 13.64 -7.72 -3.14
CA SER A 20 12.47 -7.34 -3.94
C SER A 20 12.11 -5.89 -3.57
N PRO A 21 11.86 -5.01 -4.54
CA PRO A 21 11.38 -3.66 -4.21
C PRO A 21 10.03 -3.83 -3.51
N ALA A 22 10.00 -3.55 -2.20
CA ALA A 22 8.77 -3.50 -1.45
C ALA A 22 7.86 -2.44 -2.09
N PRO A 23 6.59 -2.74 -2.42
CA PRO A 23 5.66 -1.73 -2.89
C PRO A 23 5.56 -0.64 -1.82
N ARG A 24 5.91 0.60 -2.16
CA ARG A 24 5.60 1.75 -1.30
C ARG A 24 4.09 1.75 -1.04
N PRO A 25 3.62 1.91 0.21
CA PRO A 25 2.21 2.17 0.44
C PRO A 25 1.90 3.55 -0.15
N GLN A 26 1.26 3.56 -1.32
CA GLN A 26 0.64 4.75 -1.86
C GLN A 26 -0.48 5.14 -0.89
N SER A 27 -0.28 6.22 -0.14
CA SER A 27 -1.37 6.83 0.64
C SER A 27 -2.39 7.39 -0.35
N PRO A 28 -3.69 7.08 -0.23
CA PRO A 28 -4.71 7.69 -1.08
C PRO A 28 -4.78 9.18 -0.76
N ALA A 29 -4.84 10.00 -1.80
CA ALA A 29 -5.00 11.45 -1.71
C ALA A 29 -6.44 11.78 -1.28
N GLY A 30 -6.73 11.57 0.00
CA GLY A 30 -8.07 11.40 0.57
C GLY A 30 -8.99 12.62 0.68
N VAL A 31 -8.96 13.59 -0.24
CA VAL A 31 -9.91 14.72 -0.18
C VAL A 31 -10.70 15.00 -1.46
N LYS A 32 -10.32 14.41 -2.60
CA LYS A 32 -11.06 14.57 -3.88
C LYS A 32 -11.86 13.33 -4.31
N GLU A 33 -11.68 12.20 -3.62
CA GLU A 33 -12.33 10.94 -3.99
C GLU A 33 -13.73 10.76 -3.38
N GLU A 34 -14.06 11.46 -2.28
CA GLU A 34 -15.33 11.29 -1.57
C GLU A 34 -16.55 11.65 -2.44
N GLU A 35 -16.44 12.73 -3.23
CA GLU A 35 -17.46 13.13 -4.19
C GLU A 35 -17.64 12.09 -5.32
N ASN A 36 -16.58 11.35 -5.66
CA ASN A 36 -16.63 10.26 -6.64
C ASN A 36 -17.37 9.02 -6.09
N TYR A 37 -17.44 8.85 -4.77
CA TYR A 37 -18.10 7.71 -4.14
C TYR A 37 -19.60 7.93 -3.90
N SER A 38 -20.07 9.17 -3.86
CA SER A 38 -21.49 9.47 -3.64
C SER A 38 -22.38 9.04 -4.81
N PHE A 39 -23.48 8.35 -4.54
CA PHE A 39 -24.51 7.98 -5.53
C PHE A 39 -25.76 8.85 -5.44
N LEU A 40 -25.88 9.63 -4.36
CA LEU A 40 -27.08 10.41 -4.05
C LEU A 40 -27.46 11.41 -5.15
N PRO A 41 -26.52 12.14 -5.81
CA PRO A 41 -26.89 13.04 -6.90
C PRO A 41 -27.59 12.33 -8.07
N LEU A 42 -27.09 11.14 -8.44
CA LEU A 42 -27.69 10.34 -9.52
C LEU A 42 -29.05 9.76 -9.10
N VAL A 43 -29.15 9.22 -7.88
CA VAL A 43 -30.41 8.70 -7.35
C VAL A 43 -31.47 9.80 -7.30
N HIS A 44 -31.09 10.99 -6.84
CA HIS A 44 -31.97 12.15 -6.81
C HIS A 44 -32.43 12.58 -8.21
N ASN A 45 -31.52 12.60 -9.19
CA ASN A 45 -31.88 12.91 -10.58
C ASN A 45 -32.87 11.90 -11.16
N ILE A 46 -32.68 10.60 -10.91
CA ILE A 46 -33.61 9.55 -11.36
C ILE A 46 -35.00 9.79 -10.78
N ILE A 47 -35.12 10.05 -9.47
CA ILE A 47 -36.41 10.32 -8.81
C ILE A 47 -37.06 11.56 -9.44
N LYS A 48 -36.30 12.64 -9.62
CA LYS A 48 -36.77 13.86 -10.27
C LYS A 48 -37.19 13.66 -11.73
N CYS A 49 -36.51 12.79 -12.46
CA CYS A 49 -36.85 12.42 -13.84
C CYS A 49 -38.13 11.57 -13.87
N MET A 50 -38.33 10.69 -12.89
CA MET A 50 -39.58 9.92 -12.74
C MET A 50 -40.77 10.83 -12.43
N ASP A 51 -40.63 11.76 -11.48
CA ASP A 51 -41.71 12.69 -11.10
C ASP A 51 -42.18 13.60 -12.24
N LYS A 52 -41.34 13.77 -13.28
CA LYS A 52 -41.59 14.67 -14.41
C LYS A 52 -41.86 13.93 -15.73
N ASP A 53 -41.98 12.60 -15.73
CA ASP A 53 -42.04 11.75 -16.93
C ASP A 53 -40.95 12.12 -17.96
N SER A 54 -39.75 12.43 -17.47
CA SER A 54 -38.63 12.87 -18.29
C SER A 54 -38.07 11.70 -19.10
N PRO A 55 -37.81 11.87 -20.41
CA PRO A 55 -37.16 10.83 -21.22
C PRO A 55 -35.72 10.53 -20.78
N ASP A 56 -35.12 11.41 -19.97
CA ASP A 56 -33.74 11.31 -19.51
C ASP A 56 -33.51 10.20 -18.47
N ILE A 57 -34.59 9.62 -17.92
CA ILE A 57 -34.53 8.56 -16.92
C ILE A 57 -33.63 7.38 -17.33
N HIS A 58 -33.66 7.00 -18.61
CA HIS A 58 -32.84 5.90 -19.11
C HIS A 58 -31.34 6.23 -19.08
N GLN A 59 -30.98 7.49 -19.34
CA GLN A 59 -29.60 7.96 -19.27
C GLN A 59 -29.10 7.92 -17.83
N ASP A 60 -29.85 8.50 -16.90
CA ASP A 60 -29.50 8.53 -15.47
C ASP A 60 -29.39 7.12 -14.87
N LEU A 61 -30.31 6.20 -15.23
CA LEU A 61 -30.25 4.80 -14.81
C LEU A 61 -29.00 4.10 -15.33
N ASN A 62 -28.62 4.35 -16.59
CA ASN A 62 -27.41 3.77 -17.16
C ASN A 62 -26.13 4.35 -16.52
N ALA A 63 -26.13 5.64 -16.21
CA ALA A 63 -25.05 6.28 -15.47
C ALA A 63 -24.90 5.68 -14.08
N LEU A 64 -26.02 5.49 -13.35
CA LEU A 64 -26.01 4.84 -12.04
C LEU A 64 -25.47 3.40 -12.11
N LYS A 65 -25.93 2.61 -13.07
CA LYS A 65 -25.45 1.24 -13.31
C LYS A 65 -23.94 1.22 -13.56
N THR A 66 -23.45 2.12 -14.42
CA THR A 66 -22.03 2.22 -14.76
C THR A 66 -21.20 2.57 -13.53
N LYS A 67 -21.63 3.58 -12.76
CA LYS A 67 -20.96 3.98 -11.53
C LYS A 67 -20.87 2.85 -10.51
N PHE A 68 -21.91 2.01 -10.38
CA PHE A 68 -21.84 0.82 -9.52
C PHE A 68 -20.78 -0.19 -9.98
N GLN A 69 -20.67 -0.41 -11.29
CA GLN A 69 -19.70 -1.35 -11.84
C GLN A 69 -18.27 -0.85 -11.65
N GLU A 70 -18.03 0.45 -11.87
CA GLU A 70 -16.74 1.08 -11.63
C GLU A 70 -16.37 1.03 -10.16
N MET A 71 -17.30 1.37 -9.27
CA MET A 71 -17.05 1.31 -7.83
C MET A 71 -16.73 -0.10 -7.34
N ARG A 72 -17.45 -1.11 -7.86
CA ARG A 72 -17.14 -2.51 -7.56
C ARG A 72 -15.73 -2.88 -8.02
N LYS A 73 -15.28 -2.43 -9.20
CA LYS A 73 -13.91 -2.67 -9.67
C LYS A 73 -12.88 -2.03 -8.73
N VAL A 74 -13.12 -0.79 -8.31
CA VAL A 74 -12.23 -0.07 -7.37
C VAL A 74 -12.14 -0.82 -6.04
N ILE A 75 -13.29 -1.20 -5.46
CA ILE A 75 -13.34 -1.95 -4.21
C ILE A 75 -12.61 -3.30 -4.37
N SER A 76 -12.86 -4.04 -5.45
CA SER A 76 -12.21 -5.34 -5.70
C SER A 76 -10.71 -5.24 -5.93
N ALA A 77 -10.20 -4.10 -6.38
CA ALA A 77 -8.77 -3.86 -6.55
C ALA A 77 -8.08 -3.34 -5.27
N MET A 78 -8.86 -3.02 -4.22
CA MET A 78 -8.32 -2.43 -3.00
C MET A 78 -7.48 -3.46 -2.24
N PRO A 79 -6.23 -3.13 -1.87
CA PRO A 79 -5.36 -4.07 -1.16
C PRO A 79 -5.92 -4.39 0.22
N GLY A 80 -5.84 -5.66 0.61
CA GLY A 80 -6.24 -6.11 1.94
C GLY A 80 -7.72 -6.45 2.11
N ILE A 81 -8.60 -6.19 1.12
CA ILE A 81 -10.02 -6.58 1.19
C ILE A 81 -10.25 -8.11 1.31
N HIS A 82 -9.26 -8.89 0.89
CA HIS A 82 -9.28 -10.35 0.98
C HIS A 82 -8.81 -10.88 2.33
N LEU A 83 -8.29 -10.01 3.20
CA LEU A 83 -7.76 -10.38 4.52
C LEU A 83 -8.83 -10.15 5.58
N SER A 84 -8.77 -10.94 6.66
CA SER A 84 -9.60 -10.64 7.84
C SER A 84 -9.06 -9.40 8.57
N PRO A 85 -9.91 -8.68 9.33
CA PRO A 85 -9.48 -7.52 10.10
C PRO A 85 -8.29 -7.82 11.04
N GLU A 86 -8.29 -9.01 11.66
CA GLU A 86 -7.21 -9.47 12.53
C GLU A 86 -5.90 -9.66 11.76
N GLN A 87 -5.95 -10.24 10.55
CA GLN A 87 -4.77 -10.40 9.70
C GLN A 87 -4.22 -9.04 9.25
N GLN A 88 -5.09 -8.11 8.85
CA GLN A 88 -4.68 -6.74 8.51
C GLN A 88 -3.99 -6.06 9.69
N GLN A 89 -4.54 -6.21 10.90
CA GLN A 89 -3.97 -5.62 12.11
C GLN A 89 -2.62 -6.23 12.47
N GLN A 90 -2.47 -7.56 12.37
CA GLN A 90 -1.22 -8.25 12.61
C GLN A 90 -0.12 -7.82 11.63
N GLN A 91 -0.46 -7.71 10.33
CA GLN A 91 0.47 -7.21 9.31
C GLN A 91 0.92 -5.78 9.62
N LEU A 92 -0.02 -4.92 10.02
CA LEU A 92 0.26 -3.54 10.40
C LEU A 92 1.18 -3.46 11.63
N HIS A 93 0.94 -4.29 12.65
CA HIS A 93 1.81 -4.39 13.82
C HIS A 93 3.24 -4.79 13.44
N SER A 94 3.38 -5.85 12.65
CA SER A 94 4.69 -6.34 12.17
C SER A 94 5.44 -5.26 11.38
N LEU A 95 4.76 -4.54 10.49
CA LEU A 95 5.36 -3.44 9.73
C LEU A 95 5.83 -2.30 10.65
N ARG A 96 5.05 -1.94 11.68
CA ARG A 96 5.44 -0.93 12.67
C ARG A 96 6.68 -1.35 13.45
N GLU A 97 6.75 -2.60 13.90
CA GLU A 97 7.93 -3.13 14.59
C GLU A 97 9.16 -3.14 13.67
N GLN A 98 8.99 -3.56 12.41
CA GLN A 98 10.09 -3.52 11.44
C GLN A 98 10.63 -2.10 11.24
N VAL A 99 9.76 -1.10 11.11
CA VAL A 99 10.16 0.31 11.01
C VAL A 99 10.88 0.77 12.28
N ARG A 100 10.38 0.41 13.46
CA ARG A 100 11.04 0.71 14.75
C ARG A 100 12.46 0.15 14.76
N THR A 101 12.60 -1.16 14.56
CA THR A 101 13.90 -1.85 14.61
C THR A 101 14.89 -1.31 13.58
N LYS A 102 14.42 -1.02 12.35
CA LYS A 102 15.27 -0.41 11.31
C LYS A 102 15.74 0.99 11.72
N ASN A 103 14.86 1.79 12.30
CA ASN A 103 15.24 3.12 12.81
C ASN A 103 16.23 3.04 13.96
N GLU A 104 16.04 2.12 14.91
CA GLU A 104 16.99 1.89 16.00
C GLU A 104 18.37 1.48 15.48
N LEU A 105 18.42 0.59 14.49
CA LEU A 105 19.66 0.19 13.85
C LEU A 105 20.35 1.36 13.16
N LEU A 106 19.61 2.16 12.39
CA LEU A 106 20.14 3.37 11.76
C LEU A 106 20.68 4.37 12.79
N GLN A 107 19.99 4.55 13.92
CA GLN A 107 20.46 5.41 15.01
C GLN A 107 21.76 4.88 15.62
N LYS A 108 21.85 3.56 15.88
CA LYS A 108 23.08 2.92 16.35
C LYS A 108 24.24 3.18 15.39
N TYR A 109 24.05 3.00 14.09
CA TYR A 109 25.09 3.30 13.09
C TYR A 109 25.50 4.77 13.06
N LYS A 110 24.54 5.71 13.21
CA LYS A 110 24.86 7.15 13.32
C LYS A 110 25.69 7.45 14.58
N SER A 111 25.34 6.86 15.71
CA SER A 111 26.06 7.06 16.97
C SER A 111 27.42 6.39 17.03
N LEU A 112 27.64 5.33 16.26
CA LEU A 112 28.86 4.52 16.34
C LEU A 112 30.07 5.19 15.66
N CYS A 113 29.88 6.29 14.93
CA CYS A 113 30.94 7.17 14.43
C CYS A 113 32.16 6.46 13.79
N MET A 114 31.97 5.30 13.14
CA MET A 114 32.96 4.72 12.21
C MET A 114 32.88 5.33 10.81
N PHE A 115 32.06 6.39 10.64
CA PHE A 115 31.86 7.17 9.41
C PHE A 115 32.29 8.63 9.56
N GLU A 116 33.27 8.94 10.42
CA GLU A 116 34.04 10.17 10.19
C GLU A 116 34.80 9.99 8.87
N ILE A 117 34.26 10.54 7.79
CA ILE A 117 35.00 10.69 6.54
C ILE A 117 36.17 11.64 6.87
N PRO A 118 37.43 11.20 6.75
CA PRO A 118 38.57 12.07 6.98
C PRO A 118 38.46 13.30 6.08
N LYS A 119 38.65 14.48 6.69
CA LYS A 119 38.58 15.79 6.04
C LYS A 119 39.64 15.96 4.96
#